data_AF-A0A960MTW3-F1
#
_entry.id   AF-A0A960MTW3-F1
#
_cell.length_a   1.000
_cell.length_b   1.000
_cell.length_c   1.000
_cell.angle_alpha   90.00
_cell.angle_beta   90.00
_cell.angle_gamma   90.00
#
_symmetry.space_group_name_H-M   'P 1'
#
loop_
_entity.id
_entity.type
_entity.pdbx_description
1 polymer ?
#
loop_
_entity_poly.entity_id
_entity_poly.type
_entity_poly.pdbx_seq_one_letter_code
_entity_poly.pdbx_strand_id
1 'polypeptide(L)'
;MNTRDTLSHYVSLTSDQGSTITLMKADRVEEHLRLGILEKDYETLWDIFAASDEEASSIHAMRLGWRPYHPVGEPQLCPGNCGCHYYPLGSGECPLCGPIVDPESQSADQWSREAPN
;
A
#
# COMPACT_ATOMS: atom_id res chain seq x y z
N MET A 1 12.46 -21.82 0.98
CA MET A 1 11.72 -20.70 1.60
C MET A 1 10.27 -20.84 1.21
N ASN A 2 9.37 -20.92 2.19
CA ASN A 2 7.94 -21.15 1.99
C ASN A 2 7.19 -19.91 2.48
N THR A 3 7.42 -18.77 1.84
CA THR A 3 6.64 -17.55 2.03
C THR A 3 5.36 -17.72 1.22
N ARG A 4 4.41 -18.47 1.80
CA ARG A 4 3.05 -18.58 1.27
C ARG A 4 2.48 -17.17 1.10
N ASP A 5 2.24 -16.78 -0.15
CA ASP A 5 0.99 -16.27 -0.72
C ASP A 5 0.00 -15.55 0.22
N THR A 6 0.44 -14.69 1.13
CA THR A 6 -0.48 -13.80 1.83
C THR A 6 -0.70 -12.58 0.96
N LEU A 7 -1.65 -12.69 0.03
CA LEU A 7 -2.22 -11.53 -0.62
C LEU A 7 -2.82 -10.63 0.46
N SER A 8 -2.52 -9.34 0.40
CA SER A 8 -3.17 -8.32 1.20
C SER A 8 -4.55 -8.02 0.62
N HIS A 9 -5.51 -7.72 1.51
CA HIS A 9 -6.87 -7.36 1.13
C HIS A 9 -7.01 -5.83 1.08
N TYR A 10 -7.33 -5.33 -0.10
CA TYR A 10 -7.62 -3.94 -0.39
C TYR A 10 -9.09 -3.79 -0.78
N VAL A 11 -9.64 -2.61 -0.49
CA VAL A 11 -10.98 -2.22 -0.92
C VAL A 11 -10.91 -0.95 -1.73
N SER A 12 -11.61 -0.96 -2.86
CA SER A 12 -11.95 0.24 -3.60
C SER A 12 -13.28 0.75 -3.06
N LEU A 13 -13.31 2.00 -2.61
CA LEU A 13 -14.49 2.63 -2.04
C LEU A 13 -14.94 3.81 -2.90
N THR A 14 -16.23 4.09 -2.88
CA THR A 14 -16.85 5.27 -3.52
C THR A 14 -17.74 6.01 -2.53
N SER A 15 -17.84 7.34 -2.62
CA SER A 15 -18.86 8.12 -1.92
C SER A 15 -20.26 7.99 -2.55
N ASP A 16 -21.33 8.40 -1.85
CA ASP A 16 -22.77 8.29 -2.18
C ASP A 16 -23.20 8.91 -3.53
N GLN A 17 -22.28 9.54 -4.26
CA GLN A 17 -22.54 10.07 -5.61
C GLN A 17 -21.45 9.73 -6.63
N GLY A 18 -20.53 8.82 -6.31
CA GLY A 18 -19.39 8.55 -7.19
C GLY A 18 -18.41 9.72 -7.31
N SER A 19 -18.51 10.72 -6.43
CA SER A 19 -17.72 11.96 -6.50
C SER A 19 -16.25 11.72 -6.12
N THR A 20 -16.01 10.75 -5.25
CA THR A 20 -14.68 10.35 -4.81
C THR A 20 -14.55 8.84 -4.88
N ILE A 21 -13.45 8.37 -5.45
CA ILE A 21 -13.09 6.96 -5.49
C ILE A 21 -11.71 6.83 -4.85
N THR A 22 -11.56 5.89 -3.92
CA THR A 22 -10.31 5.68 -3.17
C THR A 22 -9.99 4.19 -3.05
N LEU A 23 -8.72 3.88 -2.85
CA LEU A 23 -8.20 2.53 -2.64
C LEU A 23 -7.43 2.51 -1.31
N MET A 24 -7.69 1.52 -0.46
CA MET A 24 -6.92 1.33 0.78
C MET A 24 -6.96 -0.13 1.25
N LYS A 25 -6.09 -0.47 2.21
CA LYS A 25 -6.14 -1.78 2.89
C LYS A 25 -7.44 -1.91 3.69
N ALA A 26 -8.09 -3.07 3.61
CA ALA A 26 -9.41 -3.31 4.18
C ALA A 26 -9.43 -3.16 5.72
N ASP A 27 -8.33 -3.50 6.38
CA ASP A 27 -8.16 -3.38 7.83
C ASP A 27 -8.04 -1.92 8.32
N ARG A 28 -7.86 -0.95 7.41
CA ARG A 28 -7.77 0.48 7.74
C ARG A 28 -9.09 1.22 7.62
N VAL A 29 -10.12 0.62 7.04
CA VAL A 29 -11.40 1.29 6.77
C VAL A 29 -12.07 1.79 8.05
N GLU A 30 -12.20 0.92 9.06
CA GLU A 30 -12.83 1.27 10.34
C GLU A 30 -12.08 2.39 11.07
N GLU A 31 -10.75 2.36 11.02
CA GLU A 31 -9.89 3.40 11.58
C GLU A 31 -10.13 4.74 10.88
N HIS A 32 -10.18 4.76 9.55
CA HIS A 32 -10.39 5.98 8.77
C HIS A 32 -11.80 6.56 8.97
N LEU A 33 -12.82 5.72 9.10
CA LEU A 33 -14.17 6.14 9.48
C LEU A 33 -14.20 6.75 10.88
N ARG A 34 -13.52 6.13 11.85
CA ARG A 34 -13.44 6.61 13.23
C ARG A 34 -12.72 7.96 13.34
N LEU A 35 -11.67 8.15 12.53
CA LEU A 35 -10.90 9.40 12.48
C LEU A 35 -11.59 10.50 11.66
N GLY A 36 -12.70 10.19 10.98
CA GLY A 36 -13.38 11.14 10.09
C GLY A 36 -12.60 11.46 8.81
N ILE A 37 -11.66 10.60 8.42
CA ILE A 37 -10.96 10.68 7.13
C ILE A 37 -11.88 10.17 6.01
N LEU A 38 -12.66 9.13 6.30
CA LEU A 38 -13.76 8.67 5.46
C LEU A 38 -15.10 9.13 6.05
N GLU A 39 -16.01 9.51 5.17
CA GLU A 39 -17.41 9.75 5.50
C GLU A 39 -18.15 8.41 5.65
N LYS A 40 -19.28 8.41 6.37
CA LYS A 40 -20.02 7.17 6.70
C LYS A 40 -20.77 6.55 5.51
N ASP A 41 -20.84 7.26 4.41
CA ASP A 41 -21.60 6.95 3.20
C ASP A 41 -20.71 6.35 2.09
N TYR A 42 -19.46 5.99 2.40
CA TYR A 42 -18.64 5.25 1.46
C TYR A 42 -19.16 3.82 1.29
N GLU A 43 -19.31 3.40 0.04
CA GLU A 43 -19.66 2.04 -0.36
C GLU A 43 -18.46 1.32 -0.96
N THR A 44 -18.34 0.01 -0.71
CA THR A 44 -17.32 -0.82 -1.37
C THR A 44 -17.72 -1.09 -2.81
N LEU A 45 -16.91 -0.61 -3.76
CA LEU A 45 -17.03 -0.96 -5.17
C LEU A 45 -16.44 -2.33 -5.46
N TRP A 46 -15.25 -2.59 -4.92
CA TRP A 46 -14.51 -3.81 -5.22
C TRP A 46 -13.60 -4.26 -4.08
N ASP A 47 -13.57 -5.56 -3.85
CA ASP A 47 -12.49 -6.24 -3.15
C ASP A 47 -11.34 -6.58 -4.12
N ILE A 48 -10.12 -6.28 -3.68
CA ILE A 48 -8.88 -6.50 -4.42
C ILE A 48 -7.91 -7.25 -3.52
N PHE A 49 -7.45 -8.43 -3.96
CA PHE A 49 -6.41 -9.20 -3.29
C PHE A 49 -5.14 -9.09 -4.11
N ALA A 50 -4.09 -8.53 -3.52
CA ALA A 50 -2.84 -8.20 -4.21
C ALA A 50 -1.63 -8.42 -3.31
N ALA A 51 -0.49 -8.73 -3.91
CA ALA A 51 0.76 -8.97 -3.21
C ALA A 51 1.44 -7.66 -2.75
N SER A 52 1.14 -6.53 -3.39
CA SER A 52 1.61 -5.21 -3.00
C SER A 52 0.60 -4.10 -3.32
N ASP A 53 0.84 -2.91 -2.78
CA ASP A 53 0.05 -1.72 -3.08
C ASP A 53 0.08 -1.31 -4.57
N GLU A 54 1.23 -1.43 -5.25
CA GLU A 54 1.31 -1.15 -6.70
C GLU A 54 0.44 -2.10 -7.53
N GLU A 55 0.39 -3.39 -7.16
CA GLU A 55 -0.47 -4.35 -7.83
C GLU A 55 -1.94 -4.04 -7.58
N ALA A 56 -2.32 -3.72 -6.33
CA ALA A 56 -3.67 -3.31 -5.98
C ALA A 56 -4.10 -2.06 -6.77
N SER A 57 -3.21 -1.05 -6.84
CA SER A 57 -3.42 0.19 -7.59
C SER A 57 -3.56 -0.05 -9.09
N SER A 58 -2.78 -0.98 -9.64
CA SER A 58 -2.88 -1.38 -11.05
C SER A 58 -4.23 -2.04 -11.35
N ILE A 59 -4.69 -2.97 -10.51
CA ILE A 59 -5.99 -3.63 -10.64
C ILE A 59 -7.13 -2.60 -10.51
N HIS A 60 -7.04 -1.71 -9.52
CA HIS A 60 -8.01 -0.63 -9.29
C HIS A 60 -8.14 0.29 -10.50
N ALA A 61 -7.03 0.77 -11.05
CA ALA A 61 -7.03 1.63 -12.23
C ALA A 61 -7.66 0.93 -13.45
N MET A 62 -7.34 -0.35 -13.68
CA MET A 62 -7.95 -1.14 -14.76
C MET A 62 -9.47 -1.29 -14.59
N ARG A 63 -9.95 -1.57 -13.37
CA ARG A 63 -11.39 -1.72 -13.09
C ARG A 63 -12.17 -0.43 -13.31
N LEU A 64 -11.54 0.72 -13.08
CA LEU A 64 -12.13 2.05 -13.31
C LEU A 64 -12.04 2.53 -14.76
N GLY A 65 -11.39 1.78 -15.65
CA GLY A 65 -11.12 2.23 -17.02
C GLY A 65 -10.17 3.42 -17.08
N TRP A 66 -9.35 3.61 -16.04
CA TRP A 66 -8.32 4.64 -16.01
C TRP A 66 -7.09 4.21 -16.80
N ARG A 67 -6.15 5.14 -16.98
CA ARG A 67 -4.84 4.81 -17.53
C ARG A 67 -4.12 3.81 -16.61
N PRO A 68 -3.28 2.92 -17.15
CA PRO A 68 -2.46 2.02 -16.33
C PRO A 68 -1.75 2.77 -15.22
N TYR A 69 -1.81 2.24 -14.00
CA TYR A 69 -1.09 2.79 -12.86
C TYR A 69 0.41 2.78 -13.15
N HIS A 70 1.07 3.89 -12.82
CA HIS A 70 2.52 4.04 -12.94
C HIS A 70 3.08 4.32 -11.53
N PRO A 71 3.87 3.38 -10.96
CA PRO A 71 4.46 3.58 -9.64
C PRO A 71 5.35 4.82 -9.57
N VAL A 72 5.50 5.37 -8.36
CA VAL A 72 6.36 6.53 -8.14
C VAL A 72 7.83 6.08 -8.03
N GLY A 73 8.68 6.72 -8.83
CA GLY A 73 10.13 6.50 -8.82
C GLY A 73 10.59 5.34 -9.70
N GLU A 74 11.89 5.07 -9.65
CA GLU A 74 12.52 4.01 -10.46
C GLU A 74 12.46 2.66 -9.73
N PRO A 75 12.23 1.55 -10.46
CA PRO A 75 12.28 0.22 -9.88
C PRO A 75 13.70 -0.12 -9.42
N GLN A 76 13.82 -0.74 -8.25
CA GLN A 76 15.07 -1.25 -7.71
C GLN A 76 14.96 -2.75 -7.42
N LEU A 77 16.09 -3.46 -7.44
CA LEU A 77 16.13 -4.87 -7.05
C LEU A 77 15.86 -5.00 -5.55
N CYS A 78 15.01 -5.96 -5.18
CA CYS A 78 14.68 -6.22 -3.78
C CYS A 78 15.91 -6.66 -2.97
N PRO A 79 16.21 -6.02 -1.81
CA PRO A 79 17.37 -6.35 -0.99
C PRO A 79 17.25 -7.71 -0.29
N GLY A 80 16.04 -8.28 -0.21
CA GLY A 80 15.79 -9.64 0.29
C GLY A 80 16.27 -10.75 -0.65
N ASN A 81 16.91 -10.41 -1.78
CA ASN A 81 17.43 -11.34 -2.80
C ASN A 81 16.38 -12.32 -3.36
N CYS A 82 15.11 -11.91 -3.41
CA CYS A 82 14.04 -12.70 -4.02
C CYS A 82 14.00 -12.63 -5.55
N GLY A 83 14.75 -11.70 -6.16
CA GLY A 83 14.81 -11.48 -7.60
C GLY A 83 13.73 -10.57 -8.17
N CYS A 84 12.78 -10.11 -7.36
CA CYS A 84 11.78 -9.12 -7.78
C CYS A 84 12.32 -7.68 -7.71
N HIS A 85 11.69 -6.80 -8.49
CA HIS A 85 11.84 -5.36 -8.33
C HIS A 85 10.77 -4.82 -7.36
N TYR A 86 11.08 -3.71 -6.71
CA TYR A 86 10.16 -2.91 -5.90
C TYR A 86 10.39 -1.42 -6.18
N TYR A 87 9.48 -0.56 -5.72
CA TYR A 87 9.52 0.88 -5.93
C TYR A 87 9.74 1.60 -4.58
N PRO A 88 10.97 2.00 -4.24
CA PRO A 88 11.28 2.56 -2.92
C PRO A 88 10.59 3.90 -2.64
N LEU A 89 10.37 4.71 -3.67
CA LEU A 89 9.65 5.99 -3.56
C LEU A 89 8.12 5.84 -3.70
N GLY A 90 7.66 4.63 -4.07
CA GLY A 90 6.27 4.24 -4.12
C GLY A 90 5.83 3.62 -2.79
N SER A 91 5.33 2.39 -2.83
CA SER A 91 4.90 1.67 -1.61
C SER A 91 6.07 1.25 -0.72
N GLY A 92 7.28 1.11 -1.29
CA GLY A 92 8.39 0.46 -0.62
C GLY A 92 8.15 -1.03 -0.35
N GLU A 93 7.14 -1.66 -0.97
CA GLU A 93 6.78 -3.06 -0.80
C GLU A 93 7.31 -3.90 -1.97
N CYS A 94 8.00 -4.99 -1.66
CA CYS A 94 8.34 -6.03 -2.63
C CYS A 94 7.16 -7.01 -2.75
N PRO A 95 6.72 -7.41 -3.95
CA PRO A 95 5.60 -8.33 -4.13
C PRO A 95 5.84 -9.73 -3.53
N LEU A 96 7.08 -10.13 -3.27
CA LEU A 96 7.40 -11.41 -2.63
C LEU A 96 7.86 -11.30 -1.17
N CYS A 97 8.47 -10.18 -0.80
CA CYS A 97 9.04 -10.00 0.54
C CYS A 97 8.16 -9.13 1.45
N GLY A 98 7.17 -8.44 0.90
CA GLY A 98 6.39 -7.43 1.61
C GLY A 98 7.17 -6.13 1.81
N PRO A 99 6.84 -5.36 2.88
CA PRO A 99 7.49 -4.08 3.17
C PRO A 99 9.02 -4.20 3.29
N ILE A 100 9.73 -3.35 2.55
CA ILE A 100 11.18 -3.23 2.63
C ILE A 100 11.51 -2.11 3.61
N VAL A 101 12.05 -2.50 4.77
CA VAL A 101 12.63 -1.56 5.73
C VAL A 101 14.06 -1.28 5.29
N ASP A 102 14.36 -0.04 4.92
CA ASP A 102 15.75 0.36 4.71
C ASP A 102 16.50 0.25 6.05
N PRO A 103 17.56 -0.55 6.16
CA PRO A 103 18.34 -0.60 7.39
C PRO A 103 18.95 0.75 7.77
N GLU A 104 19.20 1.67 6.83
CA GLU A 104 19.70 3.02 7.13
C GLU A 104 18.64 3.93 7.78
N SER A 105 17.34 3.68 7.57
CA SER A 105 16.29 4.49 8.18
C SER A 105 16.07 4.18 9.67
N GLN A 106 16.62 3.09 10.19
CA GLN A 106 16.49 2.72 11.62
C GLN A 106 17.47 3.47 12.54
N SER A 107 18.59 4.00 12.03
CA SER A 107 19.57 4.70 12.87
C SER A 107 19.16 6.13 13.24
N ALA A 108 18.25 6.76 12.47
CA ALA A 108 17.77 8.11 12.76
C ALA A 108 16.83 8.15 14.00
N ASP A 109 16.01 7.11 14.18
CA ASP A 109 15.12 7.00 15.34
C ASP A 109 15.87 6.67 16.63
N GLN A 110 17.05 6.04 16.54
CA GLN A 110 17.85 5.69 17.71
C GLN A 110 18.48 6.93 18.37
N TRP A 111 18.83 7.97 17.61
CA TRP A 111 19.40 9.22 18.15
C TRP A 111 18.37 10.12 18.85
N SER A 112 17.08 9.94 18.58
CA SER A 112 16.01 10.76 19.19
C SER A 112 15.61 10.28 20.60
N ARG A 113 16.09 9.10 21.04
CA ARG A 113 15.80 8.52 22.36
C ARG A 113 16.92 8.70 23.38
N GLU A 114 18.06 9.23 22.96
CA GLU A 114 19.27 9.39 23.79
C GLU A 114 19.62 10.85 24.07
N ALA A 115 18.67 11.79 23.96
CA ALA A 115 18.86 13.14 24.50
C ALA A 115 18.60 13.12 26.02
N PRO A 116 19.62 13.20 26.89
CA PRO A 116 19.40 13.41 28.31
C PRO A 116 18.81 14.80 28.57
N ASN A 117 17.87 14.86 29.52
CA ASN A 117 17.34 16.09 30.13
C ASN A 117 18.45 16.97 30.73
#